data_AF-A0A7S1HI36-F1
#
_entry.id   AF-A0A7S1HI36-F1
#
_cell.length_a   1.000
_cell.length_b   1.000
_cell.length_c   1.000
_cell.angle_alpha   90.00
_cell.angle_beta   90.00
_cell.angle_gamma   90.00
#
_symmetry.space_group_name_H-M   'P 1'
#
loop_
_entity.id
_entity.type
_entity.pdbx_description
1 polymer ?
#
loop_
_entity_poly.entity_id
_entity_poly.type
_entity_poly.pdbx_seq_one_letter_code
_entity_poly.pdbx_strand_id
1 'polypeptide(L)'
;IWDARSGAELQNYSMPGGLKSMQYSGDGKMLMNVSDEGTVVLIDMVSYKERARQVIADTNVSAGALAIDGKKMILVSRNGMISLWDLAQQTLPGGLIQNRFLMMFEILDEDQEGRPSPMTCVAISPNVKKVFTGTSGGLMKVFDLSMTEGLTVLHVLPGHESVVTFVNFTTDGYKCASACLDCSLKIWDVARGGKAINTFTDKHEIRGCYFSPDNTFICAAMDSGAVELFDIATGQRVMTFGLHSGRVNCVMFSPNGKFIISGGMDGLVKVWAIQD
;
A
#
# COMPACT_ATOMS: atom_id res chain seq x y z
N ILE A 1 9.98 12.55 9.33
CA ILE A 1 8.91 12.32 10.34
C ILE A 1 8.49 13.66 10.88
N TRP A 2 7.19 13.89 10.97
CA TRP A 2 6.61 15.17 11.34
C TRP A 2 5.57 14.97 12.44
N ASP A 3 5.45 15.94 13.34
CA ASP A 3 4.31 16.01 14.25
C ASP A 3 3.11 16.55 13.49
N ALA A 4 2.05 15.75 13.39
CA ALA A 4 0.88 16.08 12.58
C ALA A 4 0.05 17.26 13.14
N ARG A 5 0.25 17.64 14.42
CA ARG A 5 -0.52 18.74 15.04
C ARG A 5 0.16 20.09 14.85
N SER A 6 1.46 20.14 15.07
CA SER A 6 2.28 21.36 15.00
C SER A 6 2.92 21.57 13.65
N GLY A 7 3.03 20.52 12.82
CA GLY A 7 3.81 20.55 11.58
C GLY A 7 5.31 20.61 11.84
N ALA A 8 5.78 20.34 13.06
CA ALA A 8 7.21 20.34 13.36
C ALA A 8 7.90 19.10 12.79
N GLU A 9 9.08 19.28 12.19
CA GLU A 9 9.94 18.17 11.80
C GLU A 9 10.52 17.52 13.06
N LEU A 10 10.30 16.22 13.22
CA LEU A 10 10.79 15.46 14.37
C LEU A 10 12.11 14.76 14.06
N GLN A 11 12.23 14.17 12.86
CA GLN A 11 13.40 13.40 12.47
C GLN A 11 13.47 13.24 10.95
N ASN A 12 14.68 13.28 10.40
CA ASN A 12 14.96 12.96 9.00
C ASN A 12 15.80 11.69 8.90
N TYR A 13 15.54 10.88 7.87
CA TYR A 13 16.27 9.64 7.59
C TYR A 13 16.68 9.60 6.13
N SER A 14 17.94 9.21 5.88
CA SER A 14 18.44 8.97 4.53
C SER A 14 18.37 7.47 4.19
N MET A 15 17.94 7.19 2.97
CA MET A 15 17.86 5.86 2.39
C MET A 15 18.64 5.85 1.08
N PRO A 16 19.38 4.76 0.76
CA PRO A 16 19.86 4.55 -0.60
C PRO A 16 18.66 4.32 -1.53
N GLY A 17 18.78 4.77 -2.78
CA GLY A 17 17.72 4.66 -3.78
C GLY A 17 16.47 5.52 -3.52
N GLY A 18 15.49 5.38 -4.41
CA GLY A 18 14.19 6.00 -4.31
C GLY A 18 13.27 5.22 -3.36
N LEU A 19 12.65 5.91 -2.42
CA LEU A 19 11.69 5.30 -1.50
C LEU A 19 10.43 4.83 -2.24
N LYS A 20 10.09 3.54 -2.09
CA LYS A 20 8.94 2.89 -2.75
C LYS A 20 7.78 2.62 -1.83
N SER A 21 8.07 2.24 -0.58
CA SER A 21 7.01 2.02 0.41
C SER A 21 7.44 2.51 1.78
N MET A 22 6.45 3.02 2.51
CA MET A 22 6.53 3.40 3.92
C MET A 22 5.29 2.89 4.62
N GLN A 23 5.45 2.16 5.72
CA GLN A 23 4.30 1.69 6.49
C GLN A 23 4.61 1.57 7.98
N TYR A 24 3.70 2.08 8.81
CA TYR A 24 3.73 1.89 10.25
C TYR A 24 3.15 0.52 10.65
N SER A 25 3.65 -0.04 11.75
CA SER A 25 2.91 -1.07 12.49
C SER A 25 1.62 -0.46 13.07
N GLY A 26 0.63 -1.31 13.37
CA GLY A 26 -0.67 -0.86 13.87
C GLY A 26 -0.63 -0.15 15.22
N ASP A 27 0.37 -0.44 16.04
CA ASP A 27 0.63 0.27 17.30
C ASP A 27 1.44 1.56 17.12
N GLY A 28 1.85 1.88 15.88
CA GLY A 28 2.64 3.06 15.53
C GLY A 28 4.09 3.03 16.05
N LYS A 29 4.55 1.93 16.65
CA LYS A 29 5.89 1.85 17.27
C LYS A 29 7.00 1.45 16.32
N MET A 30 6.66 0.95 15.14
CA MET A 30 7.63 0.60 14.11
C MET A 30 7.25 1.25 12.78
N LEU A 31 8.24 1.75 12.07
CA LEU A 31 8.12 2.21 10.69
C LEU A 31 9.03 1.37 9.80
N MET A 32 8.47 0.84 8.72
CA MET A 32 9.21 0.15 7.67
C MET A 32 9.34 1.05 6.46
N ASN A 33 10.56 1.21 5.97
CA ASN A 33 10.89 1.91 4.73
C ASN A 33 11.52 0.93 3.73
N VAL A 34 11.11 1.01 2.47
CA VAL A 34 11.59 0.14 1.39
C VAL A 34 12.00 1.00 0.21
N SER A 35 13.21 0.80 -0.32
CA SER A 35 13.76 1.48 -1.51
C SER A 35 13.65 0.63 -2.78
N ASP A 36 13.82 1.23 -3.97
CA ASP A 36 13.92 0.48 -5.24
C ASP A 36 15.12 -0.45 -5.29
N GLU A 37 16.24 -0.06 -4.70
CA GLU A 37 17.46 -0.88 -4.64
C GLU A 37 17.33 -2.09 -3.68
N GLY A 38 16.14 -2.33 -3.12
CA GLY A 38 15.87 -3.47 -2.24
C GLY A 38 16.36 -3.28 -0.80
N THR A 39 16.76 -2.07 -0.41
CA THR A 39 17.08 -1.77 0.99
C THR A 39 15.80 -1.59 1.80
N VAL A 40 15.68 -2.38 2.85
CA VAL A 40 14.65 -2.28 3.90
C VAL A 40 15.27 -1.74 5.17
N VAL A 41 14.62 -0.74 5.76
CA VAL A 41 14.98 -0.19 7.08
C VAL A 41 13.78 -0.23 7.99
N LEU A 42 13.98 -0.76 9.20
CA LEU A 42 13.02 -0.75 10.28
C LEU A 42 13.46 0.26 11.32
N ILE A 43 12.55 1.15 11.68
CA ILE A 43 12.78 2.25 12.62
C ILE A 43 11.88 2.05 13.83
N ASP A 44 12.47 2.17 15.02
CA ASP A 44 11.73 2.26 16.28
C ASP A 44 11.22 3.69 16.43
N MET A 45 9.90 3.85 16.43
CA MET A 45 9.26 5.16 16.50
C MET A 45 9.15 5.70 17.93
N VAL A 46 9.51 4.91 18.95
CA VAL A 46 9.63 5.37 20.34
C VAL A 46 10.98 6.04 20.54
N SER A 47 12.06 5.43 20.04
CA SER A 47 13.43 5.95 20.18
C SER A 47 13.94 6.74 18.98
N TYR A 48 13.22 6.73 17.86
CA TYR A 48 13.60 7.27 16.55
C TYR A 48 14.89 6.66 15.97
N LYS A 49 15.29 5.47 16.43
CA LYS A 49 16.52 4.79 15.97
C LYS A 49 16.21 3.68 14.97
N GLU A 50 17.12 3.45 14.04
CA GLU A 50 17.09 2.27 13.19
C GLU A 50 17.23 1.01 14.06
N ARG A 51 16.24 0.12 14.00
CA ARG A 51 16.29 -1.21 14.60
C ARG A 51 17.09 -2.17 13.73
N ALA A 52 16.89 -2.09 12.42
CA ALA A 52 17.57 -2.94 11.45
C ALA A 52 17.60 -2.31 10.06
N ARG A 53 18.65 -2.64 9.31
CA ARG A 53 18.82 -2.27 7.90
C ARG A 53 19.34 -3.48 7.14
N GLN A 54 18.70 -3.81 6.03
CA GLN A 54 19.11 -4.95 5.21
C GLN A 54 18.89 -4.64 3.73
N VAL A 55 19.87 -4.98 2.91
CA VAL A 55 19.72 -5.04 1.45
C VAL A 55 19.24 -6.44 1.11
N ILE A 56 18.08 -6.53 0.46
CA ILE A 56 17.54 -7.79 -0.03
C ILE A 56 18.06 -7.97 -1.45
N ALA A 57 18.64 -9.13 -1.73
CA ALA A 57 19.42 -9.38 -2.95
C ALA A 57 18.65 -9.24 -4.27
N ASP A 58 17.32 -9.09 -4.22
CA ASP A 58 16.53 -8.71 -5.38
C ASP A 58 16.47 -7.18 -5.50
N THR A 59 17.23 -6.63 -6.45
CA THR A 59 17.49 -5.20 -6.62
C THR A 59 16.36 -4.44 -7.31
N ASN A 60 15.17 -5.03 -7.46
CA ASN A 60 14.07 -4.41 -8.18
C ASN A 60 12.74 -4.49 -7.42
N VAL A 61 12.81 -4.24 -6.11
CA VAL A 61 11.63 -4.14 -5.25
C VAL A 61 10.78 -2.96 -5.71
N SER A 62 9.52 -3.22 -6.03
CA SER A 62 8.57 -2.20 -6.49
C SER A 62 7.63 -1.72 -5.39
N ALA A 63 7.31 -2.57 -4.41
CA ALA A 63 6.51 -2.21 -3.25
C ALA A 63 6.77 -3.16 -2.07
N GLY A 64 6.37 -2.72 -0.88
CA GLY A 64 6.41 -3.54 0.32
C GLY A 64 5.25 -3.24 1.25
N ALA A 65 4.83 -4.23 2.03
CA ALA A 65 3.78 -4.12 3.03
C ALA A 65 4.22 -4.73 4.36
N LEU A 66 3.93 -4.02 5.45
CA LEU A 66 4.13 -4.44 6.82
C LEU A 66 2.79 -4.89 7.41
N ALA A 67 2.78 -6.05 8.08
CA ALA A 67 1.61 -6.51 8.81
C ALA A 67 1.32 -5.60 10.02
N ILE A 68 0.05 -5.45 10.38
CA ILE A 68 -0.38 -4.57 11.47
C ILE A 68 0.24 -4.94 12.83
N ASP A 69 0.54 -6.22 13.04
CA ASP A 69 1.20 -6.71 14.24
C ASP A 69 2.72 -6.45 14.26
N GLY A 70 3.28 -5.93 13.15
CA GLY A 70 4.71 -5.69 12.96
C GLY A 70 5.54 -6.97 12.82
N LYS A 71 4.91 -8.14 12.64
CA LYS A 71 5.60 -9.44 12.68
C LYS A 71 5.82 -10.07 11.33
N LYS A 72 5.18 -9.58 10.27
CA LYS A 72 5.41 -10.04 8.90
C LYS A 72 5.61 -8.87 7.96
N MET A 73 6.44 -9.07 6.95
CA MET A 73 6.62 -8.15 5.84
C MET A 73 6.53 -8.91 4.52
N ILE A 74 5.92 -8.29 3.53
CA ILE A 74 5.89 -8.79 2.16
C ILE A 74 6.53 -7.75 1.26
N LEU A 75 7.39 -8.20 0.35
CA LEU A 75 7.94 -7.37 -0.71
C LEU A 75 7.56 -7.97 -2.05
N VAL A 76 7.32 -7.10 -3.01
CA VAL A 76 7.06 -7.49 -4.39
C VAL A 76 8.05 -6.80 -5.31
N SER A 77 8.45 -7.51 -6.35
CA SER A 77 9.50 -7.08 -7.27
C SER A 77 9.00 -7.00 -8.70
N ARG A 78 9.65 -6.18 -9.52
CA ARG A 78 9.26 -5.98 -10.93
C ARG A 78 9.37 -7.22 -11.81
N ASN A 79 10.09 -8.25 -11.38
CA ASN A 79 10.22 -9.54 -12.04
C ASN A 79 9.04 -10.50 -11.70
N GLY A 80 7.98 -10.03 -11.03
CA GLY A 80 6.83 -10.87 -10.67
C GLY A 80 6.98 -11.61 -9.35
N MET A 81 8.09 -11.40 -8.62
CA MET A 81 8.39 -12.10 -7.38
C MET A 81 7.65 -11.50 -6.18
N ILE A 82 7.07 -12.35 -5.34
CA ILE A 82 6.59 -12.01 -3.99
C ILE A 82 7.52 -12.70 -2.99
N SER A 83 8.08 -11.95 -2.04
CA SER A 83 8.85 -12.51 -0.92
C SER A 83 8.19 -12.21 0.41
N LEU A 84 8.10 -13.23 1.26
CA LEU A 84 7.50 -13.14 2.60
C LEU A 84 8.57 -13.29 3.68
N TRP A 85 8.51 -12.41 4.67
CA TRP A 85 9.52 -12.27 5.72
C TRP A 85 8.86 -12.32 7.10
N ASP A 86 9.45 -13.09 8.01
CA ASP A 86 9.11 -13.09 9.44
C ASP A 86 9.97 -12.07 10.19
N LEU A 87 9.32 -11.19 10.96
CA LEU A 87 9.91 -10.16 11.82
C LEU A 87 9.66 -10.43 13.32
N ALA A 88 8.95 -11.51 13.68
CA ALA A 88 8.57 -11.81 15.06
C ALA A 88 9.77 -12.13 15.96
N GLN A 89 10.84 -12.70 15.40
CA GLN A 89 12.05 -13.09 16.15
C GLN A 89 13.16 -12.03 16.10
N GLN A 90 12.81 -10.73 16.13
CA GLN A 90 13.80 -9.66 16.29
C GLN A 90 14.29 -9.52 17.73
N THR A 91 14.93 -10.57 18.23
CA THR A 91 15.80 -10.48 19.39
C THR A 91 17.22 -10.76 18.93
N LEU A 92 18.08 -9.75 18.95
CA LEU A 92 19.44 -9.77 19.54
C LEU A 92 20.28 -8.54 19.08
N PRO A 93 21.32 -8.16 19.83
CA PRO A 93 22.12 -6.98 19.54
C PRO A 93 22.97 -7.22 18.28
N GLY A 94 22.85 -6.35 17.27
CA GLY A 94 23.63 -6.47 16.03
C GLY A 94 22.98 -5.94 14.73
N GLY A 95 21.73 -5.49 14.75
CA GLY A 95 21.18 -4.61 13.68
C GLY A 95 20.80 -5.29 12.34
N LEU A 96 20.75 -6.62 12.25
CA LEU A 96 20.25 -7.33 11.08
C LEU A 96 18.84 -7.86 11.33
N ILE A 97 17.97 -7.81 10.31
CA ILE A 97 16.70 -8.55 10.32
C ILE A 97 17.08 -10.03 10.26
N GLN A 98 16.98 -10.74 11.39
CA GLN A 98 17.24 -12.18 11.45
C GLN A 98 16.10 -12.94 10.75
N ASN A 99 16.29 -13.05 9.44
CA ASN A 99 15.65 -13.88 8.45
C ASN A 99 14.83 -15.08 8.97
N ARG A 100 13.56 -15.11 8.56
CA ARG A 100 13.07 -16.27 7.83
C ARG A 100 12.42 -15.77 6.55
N PHE A 101 13.17 -15.76 5.46
CA PHE A 101 12.54 -15.82 4.13
C PHE A 101 11.67 -17.07 4.15
N LEU A 102 10.35 -16.87 4.14
CA LEU A 102 9.40 -17.96 4.27
C LEU A 102 9.22 -18.65 2.92
N MET A 103 9.06 -17.86 1.86
CA MET A 103 8.77 -18.38 0.52
C MET A 103 8.88 -17.30 -0.56
N MET A 104 8.92 -17.77 -1.81
CA MET A 104 8.82 -16.96 -3.02
C MET A 104 7.77 -17.52 -3.97
N PHE A 105 7.03 -16.63 -4.63
CA PHE A 105 6.00 -16.97 -5.62
C PHE A 105 6.10 -16.04 -6.82
N GLU A 106 5.96 -16.58 -8.03
CA GLU A 106 5.98 -15.82 -9.29
C GLU A 106 4.54 -15.63 -9.80
N ILE A 107 4.17 -14.40 -10.13
CA ILE A 107 2.93 -14.10 -10.84
C ILE A 107 3.23 -14.03 -12.33
N LEU A 108 2.62 -14.95 -13.07
CA LEU A 108 2.51 -14.84 -14.53
C LEU A 108 1.37 -13.87 -14.85
N ASP A 109 1.75 -12.70 -15.34
CA ASP A 109 0.91 -11.70 -15.98
C ASP A 109 1.71 -11.17 -17.17
N GLU A 110 1.11 -11.11 -18.35
CA GLU A 110 1.81 -10.75 -19.57
C GLU A 110 1.05 -9.64 -20.29
N ASP A 111 1.79 -8.68 -20.85
CA ASP A 111 1.21 -7.66 -21.72
C ASP A 111 0.86 -8.23 -23.11
N GLN A 112 0.32 -7.39 -24.00
CA GLN A 112 -0.08 -7.81 -25.35
C GLN A 112 1.09 -8.30 -26.23
N GLU A 113 2.33 -8.01 -25.83
CA GLU A 113 3.55 -8.46 -26.52
C GLU A 113 4.15 -9.72 -25.88
N GLY A 114 3.49 -10.29 -24.86
CA GLY A 114 3.96 -11.47 -24.12
C GLY A 114 5.09 -11.16 -23.13
N ARG A 115 5.29 -9.88 -22.76
CA ARG A 115 6.30 -9.50 -21.77
C ARG A 115 5.70 -9.59 -20.36
N PRO A 116 6.45 -10.08 -19.37
CA PRO A 116 5.98 -10.10 -17.98
C PRO A 116 5.62 -8.69 -17.51
N SER A 117 4.44 -8.54 -16.92
CA SER A 117 3.95 -7.30 -16.32
C SER A 117 4.48 -7.17 -14.89
N PRO A 118 5.32 -6.15 -14.59
CA PRO A 118 5.81 -5.90 -13.24
C PRO A 118 4.72 -5.84 -12.18
N MET A 119 5.02 -6.39 -11.01
CA MET A 119 4.28 -6.12 -9.78
C MET A 119 4.49 -4.66 -9.39
N THR A 120 3.44 -3.99 -8.93
CA THR A 120 3.47 -2.55 -8.67
C THR A 120 3.01 -2.18 -7.27
N CYS A 121 2.18 -3.01 -6.64
CA CYS A 121 1.65 -2.72 -5.32
C CYS A 121 1.30 -4.01 -4.57
N VAL A 122 1.32 -3.92 -3.24
CA VAL A 122 0.98 -5.01 -2.33
C VAL A 122 0.39 -4.49 -1.03
N ALA A 123 -0.55 -5.21 -0.44
CA ALA A 123 -1.12 -4.95 0.87
C ALA A 123 -1.34 -6.25 1.64
N ILE A 124 -1.25 -6.17 2.98
CA ILE A 124 -1.57 -7.28 3.90
C ILE A 124 -2.88 -6.94 4.61
N SER A 125 -3.82 -7.87 4.64
CA SER A 125 -5.09 -7.67 5.35
C SER A 125 -4.86 -7.50 6.86
N PRO A 126 -5.69 -6.74 7.59
CA PRO A 126 -5.50 -6.48 9.03
C PRO A 126 -5.41 -7.74 9.91
N ASN A 127 -6.10 -8.82 9.55
CA ASN A 127 -6.01 -10.09 10.27
C ASN A 127 -4.79 -10.96 9.90
N VAL A 128 -3.92 -10.45 9.02
CA VAL A 128 -2.68 -11.10 8.54
C VAL A 128 -2.93 -12.47 7.88
N LYS A 129 -4.12 -12.64 7.27
CA LYS A 129 -4.49 -13.87 6.55
C LYS A 129 -4.56 -13.72 5.04
N LYS A 130 -4.56 -12.50 4.50
CA LYS A 130 -4.61 -12.27 3.06
C LYS A 130 -3.53 -11.30 2.59
N VAL A 131 -3.07 -11.51 1.36
CA VAL A 131 -2.22 -10.59 0.62
C VAL A 131 -2.98 -10.15 -0.61
N PHE A 132 -2.96 -8.86 -0.93
CA PHE A 132 -3.53 -8.33 -2.16
C PHE A 132 -2.42 -7.69 -2.98
N THR A 133 -2.30 -8.08 -4.24
CA THR A 133 -1.29 -7.57 -5.17
C THR A 133 -1.92 -7.02 -6.44
N GLY A 134 -1.24 -6.06 -7.05
CA GLY A 134 -1.54 -5.56 -8.39
C GLY A 134 -0.30 -5.48 -9.27
N THR A 135 -0.50 -5.60 -10.58
CA THR A 135 0.55 -5.51 -11.61
C THR A 135 0.36 -4.28 -12.50
N SER A 136 1.36 -4.04 -13.34
CA SER A 136 1.30 -3.04 -14.41
C SER A 136 0.37 -3.42 -15.57
N GLY A 137 0.04 -4.70 -15.73
CA GLY A 137 -0.90 -5.21 -16.73
C GLY A 137 -2.36 -5.20 -16.28
N GLY A 138 -2.66 -4.75 -15.04
CA GLY A 138 -4.01 -4.73 -14.50
C GLY A 138 -4.42 -5.98 -13.72
N LEU A 139 -3.57 -7.01 -13.71
CA LEU A 139 -3.86 -8.23 -12.97
C LEU A 139 -3.78 -7.99 -11.46
N MET A 140 -4.83 -8.45 -10.79
CA MET A 140 -4.98 -8.35 -9.35
C MET A 140 -5.29 -9.71 -8.76
N LYS A 141 -4.57 -10.06 -7.69
CA LYS A 141 -4.73 -11.34 -7.00
C LYS A 141 -4.79 -11.15 -5.50
N VAL A 142 -5.71 -11.88 -4.87
CA VAL A 142 -5.76 -12.02 -3.41
C VAL A 142 -5.28 -13.42 -3.06
N PHE A 143 -4.28 -13.52 -2.19
CA PHE A 143 -3.69 -14.78 -1.74
C PHE A 143 -4.03 -15.06 -0.28
N ASP A 144 -4.07 -16.35 0.08
CA ASP A 144 -4.10 -16.82 1.46
C ASP A 144 -2.69 -16.80 2.07
N LEU A 145 -2.55 -16.16 3.23
CA LEU A 145 -1.33 -16.04 4.04
C LEU A 145 -1.40 -16.91 5.32
N SER A 146 -2.49 -17.64 5.53
CA SER A 146 -2.69 -18.49 6.72
C SER A 146 -1.93 -19.81 6.64
N MET A 147 -1.61 -20.27 5.42
CA MET A 147 -0.88 -21.52 5.19
C MET A 147 0.62 -21.31 5.39
N THR A 148 1.26 -22.25 6.08
CA THR A 148 2.72 -22.23 6.34
C THR A 148 3.57 -22.65 5.13
N GLU A 149 2.95 -23.24 4.11
CA GLU A 149 3.65 -23.87 2.98
C GLU A 149 3.52 -23.11 1.65
N GLY A 150 2.76 -22.02 1.59
CA GLY A 150 2.58 -21.30 0.32
C GLY A 150 1.54 -20.19 0.34
N LEU A 151 1.65 -19.29 -0.64
CA LEU A 151 0.61 -18.33 -1.04
C LEU A 151 -0.31 -19.05 -2.03
N THR A 152 -1.55 -19.28 -1.63
CA THR A 152 -2.57 -19.85 -2.52
C THR A 152 -3.46 -18.74 -3.04
N VAL A 153 -3.73 -18.70 -4.35
CA VAL A 153 -4.66 -17.71 -4.92
C VAL A 153 -6.07 -17.99 -4.41
N LEU A 154 -6.64 -17.04 -3.66
CA LEU A 154 -8.03 -17.05 -3.23
C LEU A 154 -8.93 -16.45 -4.32
N HIS A 155 -8.51 -15.31 -4.88
CA HIS A 155 -9.28 -14.59 -5.89
C HIS A 155 -8.35 -14.02 -6.98
N VAL A 156 -8.84 -14.06 -8.22
CA VAL A 156 -8.36 -13.22 -9.32
C VAL A 156 -9.42 -12.14 -9.53
N LEU A 157 -9.01 -10.87 -9.53
CA LEU A 157 -9.91 -9.72 -9.60
C LEU A 157 -9.75 -9.04 -10.98
N PRO A 158 -10.52 -9.43 -12.00
CA PRO A 158 -10.34 -8.90 -13.35
C PRO A 158 -11.00 -7.53 -13.53
N GLY A 159 -10.48 -6.72 -14.45
CA GLY A 159 -11.19 -5.55 -14.98
C GLY A 159 -10.49 -4.21 -14.86
N HIS A 160 -9.25 -4.17 -14.36
CA HIS A 160 -8.36 -3.04 -14.66
C HIS A 160 -7.66 -3.28 -15.99
N GLU A 161 -7.52 -2.23 -16.79
CA GLU A 161 -6.94 -2.29 -18.16
C GLU A 161 -5.58 -1.61 -18.26
N SER A 162 -5.02 -1.20 -17.12
CA SER A 162 -3.73 -0.52 -17.05
C SER A 162 -3.05 -0.79 -15.70
N VAL A 163 -2.01 -0.02 -15.41
CA VAL A 163 -1.19 -0.16 -14.22
C VAL A 163 -2.02 0.03 -12.95
N VAL A 164 -2.09 -1.01 -12.12
CA VAL A 164 -2.64 -0.89 -10.76
C VAL A 164 -1.61 -0.17 -9.91
N THR A 165 -1.91 1.03 -9.45
CA THR A 165 -0.94 1.87 -8.75
C THR A 165 -0.93 1.63 -7.25
N PHE A 166 -2.07 1.23 -6.69
CA PHE A 166 -2.22 1.05 -5.25
C PHE A 166 -3.33 0.06 -4.93
N VAL A 167 -3.15 -0.66 -3.84
CA VAL A 167 -4.14 -1.60 -3.30
C VAL A 167 -4.19 -1.49 -1.79
N ASN A 168 -5.37 -1.71 -1.20
CA ASN A 168 -5.52 -1.80 0.25
C ASN A 168 -6.76 -2.61 0.66
N PHE A 169 -6.83 -3.02 1.92
CA PHE A 169 -7.97 -3.66 2.55
C PHE A 169 -8.76 -2.68 3.43
N THR A 170 -10.04 -2.97 3.64
CA THR A 170 -10.81 -2.40 4.76
C THR A 170 -10.26 -2.87 6.10
N THR A 171 -10.57 -2.14 7.18
CA THR A 171 -10.09 -2.48 8.54
C THR A 171 -10.61 -3.83 9.05
N ASP A 172 -11.73 -4.31 8.53
CA ASP A 172 -12.27 -5.65 8.77
C ASP A 172 -11.68 -6.76 7.87
N GLY A 173 -10.98 -6.39 6.79
CA GLY A 173 -10.40 -7.32 5.81
C GLY A 173 -11.42 -8.07 4.94
N TYR A 174 -12.68 -7.63 4.92
CA TYR A 174 -13.76 -8.21 4.10
C TYR A 174 -13.88 -7.57 2.71
N LYS A 175 -13.37 -6.36 2.53
CA LYS A 175 -13.26 -5.71 1.22
C LYS A 175 -11.82 -5.30 0.94
N CYS A 176 -11.53 -5.07 -0.33
CA CYS A 176 -10.32 -4.39 -0.76
C CYS A 176 -10.63 -3.37 -1.84
N ALA A 177 -9.69 -2.45 -2.09
CA ALA A 177 -9.78 -1.47 -3.15
C ALA A 177 -8.50 -1.41 -3.95
N SER A 178 -8.65 -1.04 -5.22
CA SER A 178 -7.57 -0.83 -6.17
C SER A 178 -7.73 0.50 -6.88
N ALA A 179 -6.61 1.21 -7.03
CA ALA A 179 -6.48 2.41 -7.86
C ALA A 179 -5.66 2.07 -9.11
N CYS A 180 -6.01 2.66 -10.25
CA CYS A 180 -5.40 2.34 -11.53
C CYS A 180 -5.25 3.55 -12.44
N LEU A 181 -4.27 3.47 -13.35
CA LEU A 181 -4.06 4.43 -14.42
C LEU A 181 -5.12 4.35 -15.54
N ASP A 182 -6.03 3.36 -15.49
CA ASP A 182 -7.22 3.31 -16.35
C ASP A 182 -8.32 4.32 -15.92
N CYS A 183 -7.97 5.26 -15.05
CA CYS A 183 -8.84 6.28 -14.45
C CYS A 183 -9.98 5.70 -13.59
N SER A 184 -9.82 4.46 -13.09
CA SER A 184 -10.80 3.83 -12.22
C SER A 184 -10.26 3.42 -10.85
N LEU A 185 -11.15 3.51 -9.87
CA LEU A 185 -11.01 2.95 -8.53
C LEU A 185 -12.08 1.88 -8.38
N LYS A 186 -11.69 0.68 -7.97
CA LYS A 186 -12.62 -0.45 -7.79
C LYS A 186 -12.61 -0.92 -6.35
N ILE A 187 -13.79 -1.29 -5.82
CA ILE A 187 -13.94 -1.93 -4.52
C ILE A 187 -14.43 -3.36 -4.76
N TRP A 188 -13.81 -4.31 -4.07
CA TRP A 188 -14.06 -5.75 -4.21
C TRP A 188 -14.53 -6.35 -2.89
N ASP A 189 -15.52 -7.23 -2.95
CA ASP A 189 -15.92 -8.05 -1.80
C ASP A 189 -15.11 -9.35 -1.78
N VAL A 190 -14.07 -9.39 -0.94
CA VAL A 190 -13.20 -10.56 -0.77
C VAL A 190 -13.78 -11.60 0.19
N ALA A 191 -14.85 -11.28 0.92
CA ALA A 191 -15.58 -12.25 1.74
C ALA A 191 -16.58 -13.07 0.90
N ARG A 192 -17.09 -12.49 -0.20
CA ARG A 192 -18.13 -13.06 -1.06
C ARG A 192 -17.66 -13.30 -2.49
N GLY A 193 -16.47 -13.87 -2.64
CA GLY A 193 -16.01 -14.43 -3.91
C GLY A 193 -15.20 -13.49 -4.82
N GLY A 194 -14.73 -12.34 -4.31
CA GLY A 194 -13.82 -11.45 -5.04
C GLY A 194 -14.49 -10.66 -6.16
N LYS A 195 -15.77 -10.31 -6.02
CA LYS A 195 -16.50 -9.55 -7.04
C LYS A 195 -16.35 -8.04 -6.82
N ALA A 196 -16.24 -7.28 -7.90
CA ALA A 196 -16.37 -5.83 -7.84
C ALA A 196 -17.78 -5.46 -7.36
N ILE A 197 -17.87 -4.59 -6.35
CA ILE A 197 -19.13 -4.07 -5.81
C ILE A 197 -19.32 -2.60 -6.14
N ASN A 198 -18.23 -1.84 -6.30
CA ASN A 198 -18.25 -0.46 -6.76
C ASN A 198 -17.12 -0.25 -7.78
N THR A 199 -17.38 0.61 -8.76
CA THR A 199 -16.36 1.16 -9.66
C THR A 199 -16.62 2.66 -9.76
N PHE A 200 -15.61 3.45 -9.44
CA PHE A 200 -15.60 4.89 -9.62
C PHE A 200 -14.68 5.21 -10.78
N THR A 201 -15.16 6.00 -11.74
CA THR A 201 -14.40 6.38 -12.94
C THR A 201 -14.29 7.88 -13.04
N ASP A 202 -13.11 8.37 -13.39
CA ASP A 202 -12.87 9.78 -13.70
C ASP A 202 -12.20 9.93 -15.08
N LYS A 203 -11.84 11.15 -15.47
CA LYS A 203 -11.05 11.46 -16.66
C LYS A 203 -9.54 11.45 -16.40
N HIS A 204 -9.15 11.37 -15.14
CA HIS A 204 -7.76 11.42 -14.71
C HIS A 204 -7.36 10.13 -13.99
N GLU A 205 -6.10 9.74 -14.17
CA GLU A 205 -5.51 8.55 -13.54
C GLU A 205 -5.61 8.63 -12.01
N ILE A 206 -5.75 7.48 -11.35
CA ILE A 206 -5.79 7.38 -9.89
C ILE A 206 -4.52 6.71 -9.41
N ARG A 207 -3.80 7.35 -8.48
CA ARG A 207 -2.47 6.92 -8.04
C ARG A 207 -2.46 6.26 -6.68
N GLY A 208 -3.41 6.59 -5.82
CA GLY A 208 -3.51 6.03 -4.48
C GLY A 208 -4.96 5.99 -4.00
N CYS A 209 -5.27 5.05 -3.11
CA CYS A 209 -6.57 5.01 -2.46
C CYS A 209 -6.47 4.47 -1.04
N TYR A 210 -7.34 4.94 -0.14
CA TYR A 210 -7.34 4.47 1.25
C TYR A 210 -8.75 4.48 1.84
N PHE A 211 -9.12 3.45 2.60
CA PHE A 211 -10.39 3.38 3.31
C PHE A 211 -10.38 4.26 4.56
N SER A 212 -11.51 4.86 4.91
CA SER A 212 -11.69 5.45 6.23
C SER A 212 -11.67 4.36 7.32
N PRO A 213 -11.27 4.67 8.57
CA PRO A 213 -11.16 3.66 9.63
C PRO A 213 -12.46 2.93 9.94
N ASP A 214 -13.60 3.60 9.75
CA ASP A 214 -14.96 3.08 9.91
C ASP A 214 -15.50 2.35 8.67
N ASN A 215 -14.72 2.29 7.58
CA ASN A 215 -15.08 1.71 6.29
C ASN A 215 -16.32 2.33 5.61
N THR A 216 -16.65 3.57 5.95
CA THR A 216 -17.76 4.33 5.33
C THR A 216 -17.34 4.98 4.01
N PHE A 217 -16.10 5.48 3.96
CA PHE A 217 -15.58 6.22 2.81
C PHE A 217 -14.30 5.60 2.25
N ILE A 218 -13.99 5.96 1.00
CA ILE A 218 -12.68 5.77 0.39
C ILE A 218 -12.20 7.09 -0.19
N CYS A 219 -10.93 7.42 0.03
CA CYS A 219 -10.29 8.57 -0.60
C CYS A 219 -9.41 8.13 -1.77
N ALA A 220 -9.23 9.01 -2.75
CA ALA A 220 -8.46 8.78 -3.96
C ALA A 220 -7.50 9.94 -4.22
N ALA A 221 -6.25 9.62 -4.57
CA ALA A 221 -5.23 10.55 -5.02
C ALA A 221 -5.26 10.61 -6.56
N MET A 222 -5.61 11.78 -7.11
CA MET A 222 -5.82 11.94 -8.55
C MET A 222 -4.61 12.56 -9.24
N ASP A 223 -4.37 12.18 -10.49
CA ASP A 223 -3.34 12.77 -11.33
C ASP A 223 -3.63 14.25 -11.66
N SER A 224 -4.90 14.67 -11.61
CA SER A 224 -5.32 16.06 -11.75
C SER A 224 -4.86 17.00 -10.62
N GLY A 225 -4.29 16.46 -9.53
CA GLY A 225 -3.95 17.24 -8.33
C GLY A 225 -5.09 17.31 -7.30
N ALA A 226 -6.23 16.65 -7.59
CA ALA A 226 -7.33 16.52 -6.65
C ALA A 226 -7.12 15.35 -5.66
N VAL A 227 -7.70 15.49 -4.48
CA VAL A 227 -8.03 14.38 -3.59
C VAL A 227 -9.55 14.26 -3.55
N GLU A 228 -10.06 13.07 -3.84
CA GLU A 228 -11.51 12.84 -3.88
C GLU A 228 -11.94 11.89 -2.79
N LEU A 229 -13.14 12.10 -2.25
CA LEU A 229 -13.75 11.26 -1.24
C LEU A 229 -15.05 10.69 -1.77
N PHE A 230 -15.21 9.38 -1.64
CA PHE A 230 -16.39 8.64 -2.09
C PHE A 230 -17.04 7.92 -0.93
N ASP A 231 -18.37 7.94 -0.89
CA ASP A 231 -19.17 7.12 0.00
C ASP A 231 -19.34 5.72 -0.61
N ILE A 232 -19.00 4.70 0.18
CA ILE A 232 -18.94 3.32 -0.31
C ILE A 232 -20.34 2.75 -0.51
N ALA A 233 -21.29 3.09 0.36
CA ALA A 233 -22.63 2.53 0.33
C ALA A 233 -23.45 3.05 -0.85
N THR A 234 -23.34 4.36 -1.13
CA THR A 234 -24.06 5.04 -2.22
C THR A 234 -23.30 4.98 -3.54
N GLY A 235 -21.98 4.77 -3.51
CA GLY A 235 -21.14 4.83 -4.70
C GLY A 235 -21.00 6.24 -5.26
N GLN A 236 -21.23 7.28 -4.45
CA GLN A 236 -21.17 8.67 -4.89
C GLN A 236 -19.91 9.38 -4.39
N ARG A 237 -19.41 10.32 -5.20
CA ARG A 237 -18.41 11.29 -4.75
C ARG A 237 -19.07 12.28 -3.81
N VAL A 238 -18.55 12.42 -2.60
CA VAL A 238 -19.10 13.30 -1.56
C VAL A 238 -18.29 14.58 -1.40
N MET A 239 -16.97 14.53 -1.63
CA MET A 239 -16.10 15.71 -1.55
C MET A 239 -14.95 15.64 -2.55
N THR A 240 -14.48 16.82 -2.97
CA THR A 240 -13.26 17.01 -3.75
C THR A 240 -12.42 18.10 -3.09
N PHE A 241 -11.21 17.76 -2.70
CA PHE A 241 -10.21 18.69 -2.20
C PHE A 241 -9.24 19.01 -3.35
N GLY A 242 -9.30 20.23 -3.90
CA GLY A 242 -8.47 20.62 -5.04
C GLY A 242 -7.50 21.73 -4.66
N LEU A 243 -6.20 21.43 -4.47
CA LEU A 243 -5.16 22.46 -4.28
C LEU A 243 -3.72 22.01 -4.62
N HIS A 244 -3.45 20.76 -5.06
CA HIS A 244 -2.10 20.43 -5.50
C HIS A 244 -1.88 20.96 -6.92
N SER A 245 -0.74 21.63 -7.15
CA SER A 245 -0.38 22.13 -8.49
C SER A 245 0.30 21.07 -9.37
N GLY A 246 0.19 19.80 -8.98
CA GLY A 246 0.68 18.63 -9.70
C GLY A 246 0.00 17.37 -9.16
N ARG A 247 0.21 16.25 -9.84
CA ARG A 247 -0.41 14.95 -9.49
C ARG A 247 -0.24 14.59 -8.02
N VAL A 248 -1.30 14.08 -7.41
CA VAL A 248 -1.25 13.52 -6.05
C VAL A 248 -0.78 12.09 -6.15
N ASN A 249 0.33 11.75 -5.49
CA ASN A 249 0.91 10.40 -5.56
C ASN A 249 0.38 9.47 -4.47
N CYS A 250 0.04 10.02 -3.30
CA CYS A 250 -0.40 9.24 -2.16
C CYS A 250 -1.44 9.99 -1.33
N VAL A 251 -2.31 9.22 -0.68
CA VAL A 251 -3.36 9.70 0.19
C VAL A 251 -3.58 8.71 1.34
N MET A 252 -3.92 9.19 2.53
CA MET A 252 -4.24 8.33 3.67
C MET A 252 -5.21 9.02 4.63
N PHE A 253 -6.04 8.23 5.31
CA PHE A 253 -6.85 8.72 6.42
C PHE A 253 -6.05 8.77 7.72
N SER A 254 -6.34 9.79 8.53
CA SER A 254 -6.00 9.76 9.94
C SER A 254 -6.74 8.63 10.69
N PRO A 255 -6.15 8.03 11.74
CA PRO A 255 -6.79 6.93 12.48
C PRO A 255 -8.12 7.27 13.14
N ASN A 256 -8.38 8.56 13.41
CA ASN A 256 -9.67 9.03 13.95
C ASN A 256 -10.71 9.37 12.86
N GLY A 257 -10.35 9.22 11.58
CA GLY A 257 -11.23 9.47 10.44
C GLY A 257 -11.55 10.94 10.16
N LYS A 258 -10.96 11.89 10.90
CA LYS A 258 -11.30 13.32 10.79
C LYS A 258 -10.52 14.06 9.71
N PHE A 259 -9.35 13.55 9.37
CA PHE A 259 -8.45 14.15 8.39
C PHE A 259 -8.01 13.18 7.31
N ILE A 260 -7.70 13.75 6.15
CA ILE A 260 -6.97 13.11 5.05
C ILE A 260 -5.63 13.81 4.91
N ILE A 261 -4.55 13.06 4.67
CA ILE A 261 -3.25 13.60 4.29
C ILE A 261 -2.94 13.21 2.84
N SER A 262 -2.35 14.11 2.07
CA SER A 262 -1.95 13.87 0.68
C SER A 262 -0.55 14.38 0.39
N GLY A 263 0.17 13.67 -0.48
CA GLY A 263 1.49 14.08 -0.99
C GLY A 263 1.45 14.28 -2.50
N GLY A 264 1.85 15.48 -2.96
CA GLY A 264 1.79 15.88 -4.37
C GLY A 264 3.16 16.06 -5.03
N MET A 265 3.17 16.06 -6.37
CA MET A 265 4.35 16.43 -7.17
C MET A 265 4.66 17.93 -7.14
N ASP A 266 3.82 18.73 -6.51
CA ASP A 266 4.13 20.11 -6.15
C ASP A 266 5.12 20.22 -4.96
N GLY A 267 5.57 19.08 -4.44
CA GLY A 267 6.51 19.00 -3.32
C GLY A 267 5.86 19.25 -1.96
N LEU A 268 4.53 19.32 -1.90
CA LEU A 268 3.79 19.61 -0.67
C LEU A 268 3.14 18.36 -0.10
N VAL A 269 3.07 18.33 1.23
CA VAL A 269 2.17 17.47 1.99
C VAL A 269 1.03 18.35 2.51
N LYS A 270 -0.21 17.99 2.22
CA LYS A 270 -1.41 18.74 2.65
C LYS A 270 -2.27 17.89 3.56
N VAL A 271 -2.92 18.53 4.53
CA VAL A 271 -3.87 17.91 5.47
C VAL A 271 -5.23 18.56 5.26
N TRP A 272 -6.26 17.72 5.16
CA TRP A 272 -7.64 18.11 4.84
C TRP A 272 -8.55 17.66 5.96
N ALA A 273 -9.39 18.54 6.50
CA ALA A 273 -10.46 18.16 7.40
C ALA A 273 -11.65 17.61 6.59
N ILE A 274 -12.28 16.55 7.07
CA ILE A 274 -13.48 15.93 6.46
C ILE A 274 -14.77 16.52 7.07
N GLN A 275 -14.65 17.19 8.21
CA GLN A 275 -15.75 17.85 8.91
C GLN A 275 -15.29 19.27 9.27
N ASP A 276 -16.14 20.26 9.03
CA ASP A 276 -16.02 21.59 9.62
C ASP A 276 -16.51 21.58 11.08
#